data_AF-A0A833XTG5-F1
#
_entry.id   AF-A0A833XTG5-F1
#
_cell.length_a   1.000
_cell.length_b   1.000
_cell.length_c   1.000
_cell.angle_alpha   90.00
_cell.angle_beta   90.00
_cell.angle_gamma   90.00
#
_symmetry.space_group_name_H-M   'P 1'
#
loop_
_entity.id
_entity.type
_entity.pdbx_description
1 polymer ?
#
loop_
_entity_poly.entity_id
_entity_poly.type
_entity_poly.pdbx_seq_one_letter_code
_entity_poly.pdbx_strand_id
1 'polypeptide(L)'
;MSPTGTFAGLVFLILAFYCGIDPLKHSAISEFPDFEAYAVEMPAWSQVPTERDTQNLLQKSEIKFLNQVQGPESIVFDPLGRGPYTGVADGRVLFWNGQSWTDFAYTSPNRSELCNPKPSPLSYLKNEHICGRPLGLRFDKKTGDLYIADAYFGLMKVGPEGGLATSLTSEAEGVPLRFTNDLDIDDKGNVYFTDSSANYQRRNFMQLVFSSENTGRVLKYNPTTKETTVLVRNLQFPNGLSLSKDGSFFVFCEGSIGRLSKYWLKGKKAGATEVLAILPGFPDNVRTTGKGDFWVAIHCRRSLYTHLCALYPKIRKFILKLPISGKIQFLLHIGGWPHAVVVKYSSEGKLLQILEDSQGKVVKAVSEVEEKDGKLWMGSVLVPSIAVYNLD
;
A
#
# COMPACT_ATOMS: atom_id res chain seq x y z
N MET A 1 -20.98 -44.61 -22.66
CA MET A 1 -19.95 -43.77 -22.00
C MET A 1 -18.77 -44.68 -21.66
N SER A 2 -17.54 -44.31 -22.00
CA SER A 2 -16.38 -45.15 -21.67
C SER A 2 -16.14 -45.17 -20.15
N PRO A 3 -15.62 -46.26 -19.57
CA PRO A 3 -15.31 -46.35 -18.14
C PRO A 3 -14.43 -45.20 -17.64
N THR A 4 -13.51 -44.73 -18.50
CA THR A 4 -12.63 -43.58 -18.25
C THR A 4 -13.41 -42.27 -18.14
N GLY A 5 -14.44 -42.06 -18.97
CA GLY A 5 -15.29 -40.88 -18.90
C GLY A 5 -16.16 -40.83 -17.65
N THR A 6 -16.65 -41.99 -17.19
CA THR A 6 -17.44 -42.11 -15.95
C THR A 6 -16.58 -41.87 -14.71
N PHE A 7 -15.36 -42.39 -14.67
CA PHE A 7 -14.41 -42.16 -13.57
C PHE A 7 -13.99 -40.70 -13.48
N ALA A 8 -13.61 -40.08 -14.61
CA ALA A 8 -13.26 -38.67 -14.65
C ALA A 8 -14.43 -37.79 -14.17
N GLY A 9 -15.65 -38.05 -14.62
CA GLY A 9 -16.85 -37.33 -14.19
C GLY A 9 -17.10 -37.42 -12.68
N LEU A 10 -16.89 -38.60 -12.08
CA LEU A 10 -17.02 -38.78 -10.63
C LEU A 10 -15.97 -37.98 -9.85
N VAL A 11 -14.71 -37.99 -10.30
CA VAL A 11 -13.64 -37.19 -9.69
C VAL A 11 -13.94 -35.70 -9.77
N PHE A 12 -14.43 -35.21 -10.92
CA PHE A 12 -14.85 -33.82 -11.08
C PHE A 12 -16.00 -33.46 -10.13
N LEU A 13 -16.99 -34.33 -9.98
CA LEU A 13 -18.12 -34.09 -9.08
C LEU A 13 -17.69 -34.05 -7.61
N ILE A 14 -16.81 -34.98 -7.19
CA ILE A 14 -16.24 -34.98 -5.84
C ILE A 14 -15.44 -33.69 -5.59
N LEU A 15 -14.61 -33.27 -6.55
CA LEU A 15 -13.83 -32.05 -6.43
C LEU A 15 -14.73 -30.81 -6.38
N ALA A 16 -15.77 -30.74 -7.22
CA ALA A 16 -16.73 -29.65 -7.21
C ALA A 16 -17.50 -29.58 -5.88
N PHE A 17 -17.92 -30.72 -5.35
CA PHE A 17 -18.55 -30.81 -4.03
C PHE A 17 -17.59 -30.35 -2.93
N TYR A 18 -16.34 -30.81 -2.96
CA TYR A 18 -15.29 -30.36 -2.03
C TYR A 18 -15.07 -28.85 -2.09
N CYS A 19 -14.94 -28.26 -3.29
CA CYS A 19 -14.77 -26.81 -3.45
C CYS A 19 -16.02 -26.02 -3.01
N GLY A 20 -17.21 -26.65 -3.10
CA GLY A 20 -18.47 -26.05 -2.68
C GLY A 20 -18.62 -25.99 -1.15
N ILE A 21 -18.24 -27.06 -0.44
CA ILE A 21 -18.39 -27.15 1.02
C ILE A 21 -17.13 -26.70 1.79
N ASP A 22 -15.96 -26.76 1.14
CA ASP A 22 -14.63 -26.48 1.68
C ASP A 22 -14.45 -26.94 3.15
N PRO A 23 -14.55 -28.26 3.41
CA PRO A 23 -14.73 -28.76 4.77
C PRO A 23 -13.47 -28.58 5.63
N LEU A 24 -12.31 -28.38 4.98
CA LEU A 24 -11.01 -28.13 5.61
C LEU A 24 -10.58 -26.65 5.53
N LYS A 25 -11.46 -25.76 5.04
CA LYS A 25 -11.22 -24.32 4.93
C LYS A 25 -9.94 -23.96 4.13
N HIS A 26 -9.65 -24.72 3.08
CA HIS A 26 -8.46 -24.54 2.26
C HIS A 26 -8.55 -23.38 1.26
N SER A 27 -9.76 -22.96 0.90
CA SER A 27 -9.96 -21.88 -0.06
C SER A 27 -9.48 -20.53 0.48
N ALA A 28 -9.13 -19.61 -0.41
CA ALA A 28 -8.62 -18.28 -0.04
C ALA A 28 -9.66 -17.38 0.66
N ILE A 29 -10.93 -17.78 0.58
CA ILE A 29 -12.10 -17.03 1.05
C ILE A 29 -12.96 -17.83 2.04
N SER A 30 -12.43 -18.93 2.59
CA SER A 30 -13.16 -19.84 3.50
C SER A 30 -13.65 -19.16 4.78
N GLU A 31 -12.92 -18.16 5.27
CA GLU A 31 -13.26 -17.36 6.45
C GLU A 31 -14.14 -16.13 6.11
N PHE A 32 -14.54 -15.97 4.85
CA PHE A 32 -15.27 -14.80 4.33
C PHE A 32 -16.51 -15.25 3.55
N PRO A 33 -17.58 -15.70 4.24
CA PRO A 33 -18.79 -16.22 3.59
C PRO A 33 -19.48 -15.19 2.70
N ASP A 34 -19.42 -13.91 3.06
CA ASP A 34 -20.01 -12.78 2.32
C ASP A 34 -19.03 -12.18 1.29
N PHE A 35 -17.96 -12.91 0.93
CA PHE A 35 -16.98 -12.43 -0.03
C PHE A 35 -17.61 -12.22 -1.42
N GLU A 36 -17.47 -11.01 -1.93
CA GLU A 36 -17.83 -10.65 -3.29
C GLU A 36 -16.61 -10.16 -4.09
N ALA A 37 -16.62 -10.50 -5.39
CA ALA A 37 -15.61 -10.05 -6.33
C ALA A 37 -16.23 -9.00 -7.26
N TYR A 38 -15.56 -7.86 -7.39
CA TYR A 38 -16.02 -6.71 -8.16
C TYR A 38 -15.21 -6.59 -9.47
N ALA A 39 -15.89 -6.19 -10.54
CA ALA A 39 -15.19 -5.88 -11.78
C ALA A 39 -14.27 -4.67 -11.57
N VAL A 40 -13.13 -4.67 -12.27
CA VAL A 40 -12.20 -3.55 -12.28
C VAL A 40 -12.23 -2.96 -13.68
N GLU A 41 -12.39 -1.65 -13.77
CA GLU A 41 -12.30 -0.92 -15.04
C GLU A 41 -10.83 -0.80 -15.46
N MET A 42 -10.29 -1.91 -15.97
CA MET A 42 -8.91 -1.98 -16.40
C MET A 42 -8.68 -1.11 -17.64
N PRO A 43 -7.55 -0.37 -17.71
CA PRO A 43 -7.17 0.31 -18.93
C PRO A 43 -6.96 -0.70 -20.07
N ALA A 44 -7.09 -0.23 -21.31
CA ALA A 44 -6.79 -1.06 -22.46
C ALA A 44 -5.33 -1.51 -22.40
N TRP A 45 -5.05 -2.76 -22.78
CA TRP A 45 -3.69 -3.31 -22.68
C TRP A 45 -2.66 -2.50 -23.48
N SER A 46 -3.08 -1.87 -24.58
CA SER A 46 -2.26 -0.96 -25.40
C SER A 46 -1.86 0.33 -24.69
N GLN A 47 -2.53 0.72 -23.61
CA GLN A 47 -2.20 1.91 -22.81
C GLN A 47 -1.23 1.60 -21.66
N VAL A 48 -0.98 0.33 -21.37
CA VAL A 48 -0.07 -0.07 -20.29
C VAL A 48 1.38 0.10 -20.74
N PRO A 49 2.22 0.83 -19.99
CA PRO A 49 3.63 0.97 -20.31
C PRO A 49 4.35 -0.38 -20.40
N THR A 50 5.04 -0.61 -21.52
CA THR A 50 5.77 -1.85 -21.82
C THR A 50 7.24 -1.78 -21.42
N GLU A 51 7.74 -0.58 -21.14
CA GLU A 51 9.12 -0.30 -20.78
C GLU A 51 9.56 -1.11 -19.56
N ARG A 52 10.85 -1.45 -19.55
CA ARG A 52 11.52 -2.31 -18.56
C ARG A 52 12.88 -1.74 -18.20
N ASP A 53 13.34 -2.06 -17.00
CA ASP A 53 14.73 -1.85 -16.64
C ASP A 53 15.55 -3.08 -17.06
N THR A 54 16.15 -3.01 -18.25
CA THR A 54 16.97 -4.11 -18.77
C THR A 54 18.25 -4.35 -17.98
N GLN A 55 18.68 -3.38 -17.15
CA GLN A 55 19.89 -3.47 -16.36
C GLN A 55 19.62 -3.98 -14.93
N ASN A 56 18.35 -4.10 -14.51
CA ASN A 56 17.96 -4.43 -13.15
C ASN A 56 18.70 -3.56 -12.11
N LEU A 57 18.65 -2.24 -12.29
CA LEU A 57 19.42 -1.26 -11.52
C LEU A 57 19.18 -1.37 -10.02
N LEU A 58 18.00 -1.78 -9.56
CA LEU A 58 17.76 -1.95 -8.12
C LEU A 58 18.63 -3.05 -7.51
N GLN A 59 19.22 -3.96 -8.29
CA GLN A 59 20.23 -4.91 -7.79
C GLN A 59 21.52 -4.23 -7.30
N LYS A 60 21.75 -2.96 -7.65
CA LYS A 60 22.86 -2.15 -7.13
C LYS A 60 22.57 -1.50 -5.78
N SER A 61 21.39 -1.74 -5.19
CA SER A 61 21.00 -1.15 -3.92
C SER A 61 21.80 -1.73 -2.75
N GLU A 62 22.11 -0.89 -1.77
CA GLU A 62 22.61 -1.30 -0.47
C GLU A 62 21.43 -1.72 0.42
N ILE A 63 21.48 -2.91 1.02
CA ILE A 63 20.50 -3.32 2.04
C ILE A 63 20.97 -2.88 3.41
N LYS A 64 20.27 -1.89 3.99
CA LYS A 64 20.54 -1.34 5.32
C LYS A 64 19.59 -1.91 6.37
N PHE A 65 20.07 -1.95 7.61
CA PHE A 65 19.27 -2.30 8.80
C PHE A 65 18.59 -3.68 8.75
N LEU A 66 19.23 -4.65 8.08
CA LEU A 66 18.70 -6.00 7.97
C LEU A 66 18.41 -6.61 9.35
N ASN A 67 17.17 -7.05 9.55
CA ASN A 67 16.62 -7.61 10.79
C ASN A 67 16.58 -6.64 11.99
N GLN A 68 16.92 -5.37 11.82
CA GLN A 68 16.81 -4.35 12.87
C GLN A 68 15.46 -3.64 12.86
N VAL A 69 14.82 -3.56 11.68
CA VAL A 69 13.47 -3.00 11.48
C VAL A 69 12.58 -4.05 10.84
N GLN A 70 11.29 -4.09 11.19
CA GLN A 70 10.35 -5.10 10.72
C GLN A 70 9.26 -4.45 9.88
N GLY A 71 9.30 -4.65 8.57
CA GLY A 71 8.32 -4.10 7.64
C GLY A 71 8.27 -2.56 7.60
N PRO A 72 9.40 -1.84 7.44
CA PRO A 72 9.42 -0.39 7.34
C PRO A 72 8.67 0.06 6.09
N GLU A 73 7.50 0.67 6.23
CA GLU A 73 6.67 1.03 5.06
C GLU A 73 6.96 2.43 4.57
N SER A 74 6.77 3.44 5.43
CA SER A 74 7.08 4.82 5.10
C SER A 74 8.38 5.30 5.71
N ILE A 75 9.17 5.98 4.88
CA ILE A 75 10.49 6.51 5.26
C ILE A 75 10.43 8.01 5.14
N VAL A 76 10.62 8.70 6.26
CA VAL A 76 10.64 10.17 6.28
C VAL A 76 11.83 10.71 7.03
N PHE A 77 12.16 11.96 6.73
CA PHE A 77 13.17 12.75 7.41
C PHE A 77 12.49 13.96 8.02
N ASP A 78 12.94 14.36 9.21
CA ASP A 78 12.36 15.51 9.89
C ASP A 78 12.77 16.83 9.20
N PRO A 79 12.19 17.99 9.59
CA PRO A 79 12.53 19.28 8.99
C PRO A 79 14.00 19.70 9.16
N LEU A 80 14.73 19.09 10.11
CA LEU A 80 16.17 19.30 10.32
C LEU A 80 17.03 18.34 9.47
N GLY A 81 16.41 17.46 8.69
CA GLY A 81 17.07 16.45 7.87
C GLY A 81 17.53 15.22 8.64
N ARG A 82 17.15 15.06 9.92
CA ARG A 82 17.47 13.88 10.72
C ARG A 82 16.60 12.71 10.28
N GLY A 83 17.14 11.50 10.43
CA GLY A 83 16.43 10.26 10.15
C GLY A 83 17.34 9.16 9.62
N PRO A 84 16.74 8.12 8.99
CA PRO A 84 15.32 7.99 8.69
C PRO A 84 14.41 7.74 9.92
N TYR A 85 13.14 8.11 9.79
CA TYR A 85 12.02 7.66 10.62
C TYR A 85 11.19 6.65 9.84
N THR A 86 10.67 5.61 10.51
CA THR A 86 9.80 4.62 9.86
C THR A 86 8.80 3.96 10.81
N GLY A 87 7.60 3.70 10.32
CA GLY A 87 6.64 2.82 10.97
C GLY A 87 7.06 1.36 10.86
N VAL A 88 6.87 0.54 11.89
CA VAL A 88 7.22 -0.89 11.90
C VAL A 88 6.04 -1.78 12.28
N ALA A 89 6.17 -3.08 11.99
CA ALA A 89 5.09 -4.06 12.06
C ALA A 89 4.50 -4.29 13.45
N ASP A 90 5.25 -3.93 14.49
CA ASP A 90 4.72 -3.97 15.85
C ASP A 90 3.85 -2.76 16.20
N GLY A 91 3.84 -1.68 15.41
CA GLY A 91 3.04 -0.49 15.65
C GLY A 91 3.81 0.72 16.22
N ARG A 92 5.15 0.63 16.28
CA ARG A 92 6.02 1.76 16.63
C ARG A 92 6.33 2.59 15.40
N VAL A 93 6.72 3.84 15.64
CA VAL A 93 7.57 4.62 14.75
C VAL A 93 8.96 4.67 15.37
N LEU A 94 9.97 4.26 14.60
CA LEU A 94 11.37 4.26 15.00
C LEU A 94 12.09 5.43 14.34
N PHE A 95 13.15 5.91 14.99
CA PHE A 95 14.05 6.95 14.51
C PHE A 95 15.50 6.44 14.53
N TRP A 96 16.22 6.61 13.42
CA TRP A 96 17.65 6.33 13.36
C TRP A 96 18.45 7.60 13.68
N ASN A 97 19.18 7.58 14.78
CA ASN A 97 19.96 8.74 15.26
C ASN A 97 21.38 8.84 14.67
N GLY A 98 21.74 7.96 13.73
CA GLY A 98 23.10 7.82 13.19
C GLY A 98 23.90 6.64 13.76
N GLN A 99 23.51 6.12 14.92
CA GLN A 99 24.20 5.01 15.60
C GLN A 99 23.27 3.82 15.89
N SER A 100 22.04 4.09 16.31
CA SER A 100 21.06 3.07 16.68
C SER A 100 19.62 3.53 16.39
N TRP A 101 18.72 2.55 16.33
CA TRP A 101 17.28 2.80 16.32
C TRP A 101 16.79 3.13 17.73
N THR A 102 16.00 4.20 17.82
CA THR A 102 15.31 4.61 19.05
C THR A 102 13.81 4.64 18.82
N ASP A 103 13.04 4.28 19.84
CA ASP A 103 11.58 4.37 19.80
C ASP A 103 11.17 5.84 19.82
N PHE A 104 10.56 6.31 18.74
CA PHE A 104 10.09 7.69 18.61
C PHE A 104 8.64 7.81 19.05
N ALA A 105 7.74 7.00 18.47
CA ALA A 105 6.32 7.08 18.78
C ALA A 105 5.63 5.72 18.80
N TYR A 106 4.45 5.69 19.42
CA TYR A 106 3.56 4.54 19.49
C TYR A 106 2.14 4.97 19.09
N THR A 107 1.43 4.16 18.30
CA THR A 107 0.04 4.47 17.93
C THR A 107 -0.99 3.80 18.86
N SER A 108 -0.70 2.61 19.37
CA SER A 108 -1.57 1.97 20.37
C SER A 108 -1.31 2.48 21.79
N PRO A 109 -2.33 2.96 22.52
CA PRO A 109 -2.20 3.29 23.95
C PRO A 109 -2.11 2.04 24.84
N ASN A 110 -2.59 0.88 24.35
CA ASN A 110 -2.74 -0.35 25.12
C ASN A 110 -1.69 -1.40 24.72
N ARG A 111 -0.44 -0.96 24.54
CA ARG A 111 0.67 -1.86 24.22
C ARG A 111 0.93 -2.84 25.36
N SER A 112 1.13 -4.10 25.00
CA SER A 112 1.51 -5.19 25.91
C SER A 112 2.57 -6.08 25.27
N GLU A 113 2.98 -7.13 25.97
CA GLU A 113 3.92 -8.13 25.46
C GLU A 113 3.47 -8.77 24.13
N LEU A 114 2.18 -8.70 23.80
CA LEU A 114 1.62 -9.14 22.52
C LEU A 114 2.25 -8.44 21.30
N CYS A 115 2.75 -7.22 21.51
CA CYS A 115 3.35 -6.36 20.51
C CYS A 115 4.89 -6.47 20.47
N ASN A 116 5.48 -7.33 21.31
CA ASN A 116 6.93 -7.51 21.33
C ASN A 116 7.48 -8.00 19.97
N PRO A 117 8.79 -7.82 19.72
CA PRO A 117 9.47 -8.30 18.52
C PRO A 117 9.10 -9.75 18.14
N LYS A 118 8.76 -9.96 16.87
CA LYS A 118 8.41 -11.26 16.27
C LYS A 118 9.40 -11.62 15.16
N PRO A 119 9.51 -12.91 14.78
CA PRO A 119 10.52 -13.35 13.81
C PRO A 119 10.30 -12.85 12.37
N SER A 120 9.11 -12.37 12.02
CA SER A 120 8.83 -11.82 10.70
C SER A 120 7.75 -10.73 10.72
N PRO A 121 7.69 -9.83 9.72
CA PRO A 121 6.64 -8.82 9.62
C PRO A 121 5.23 -9.45 9.55
N LEU A 122 5.08 -10.58 8.84
CA LEU A 122 3.80 -11.27 8.69
C LEU A 122 3.29 -11.91 10.00
N SER A 123 4.18 -12.18 10.97
CA SER A 123 3.79 -12.70 12.27
C SER A 123 2.99 -11.69 13.10
N TYR A 124 2.98 -10.41 12.73
CA TYR A 124 2.22 -9.37 13.40
C TYR A 124 0.77 -9.29 12.97
N LEU A 125 0.42 -9.65 11.71
CA LEU A 125 -0.89 -9.43 11.09
C LEU A 125 -2.09 -9.74 12.00
N LYS A 126 -2.04 -10.86 12.74
CA LYS A 126 -3.12 -11.26 13.65
C LYS A 126 -3.42 -10.20 14.73
N ASN A 127 -2.39 -9.52 15.24
CA ASN A 127 -2.45 -8.64 16.40
C ASN A 127 -2.21 -7.16 16.05
N GLU A 128 -1.95 -6.82 14.78
CA GLU A 128 -1.70 -5.41 14.39
C GLU A 128 -2.86 -4.50 14.81
N HIS A 129 -4.12 -4.96 14.72
CA HIS A 129 -5.29 -4.19 15.19
C HIS A 129 -5.28 -3.81 16.69
N ILE A 130 -4.44 -4.46 17.49
CA ILE A 130 -4.24 -4.14 18.91
C ILE A 130 -3.00 -3.24 19.08
N CYS A 131 -1.94 -3.54 18.33
CA CYS A 131 -0.65 -2.88 18.50
C CYS A 131 -0.46 -1.61 17.66
N GLY A 132 -1.29 -1.44 16.63
CA GLY A 132 -1.16 -0.43 15.59
C GLY A 132 -0.29 -0.93 14.43
N ARG A 133 -0.39 -0.22 13.30
CA ARG A 133 0.48 -0.37 12.15
C ARG A 133 0.57 0.97 11.41
N PRO A 134 1.54 1.83 11.79
CA PRO A 134 1.84 3.08 11.08
C PRO A 134 2.33 2.76 9.67
N LEU A 135 1.53 3.10 8.66
CA LEU A 135 1.82 2.83 7.25
C LEU A 135 2.42 4.08 6.58
N GLY A 136 1.74 5.22 6.72
CA GLY A 136 2.15 6.51 6.14
C GLY A 136 2.56 7.53 7.20
N LEU A 137 3.65 8.24 6.95
CA LEU A 137 4.24 9.21 7.88
C LEU A 137 4.50 10.54 7.19
N ARG A 138 4.16 11.68 7.81
CA ARG A 138 4.59 13.01 7.31
C ARG A 138 4.84 13.98 8.44
N PHE A 139 5.96 14.68 8.35
CA PHE A 139 6.21 15.82 9.20
C PHE A 139 5.51 17.07 8.67
N ASP A 140 4.81 17.78 9.56
CA ASP A 140 4.47 19.17 9.32
C ASP A 140 5.77 19.98 9.36
N LYS A 141 6.12 20.62 8.23
CA LYS A 141 7.36 21.37 8.08
C LYS A 141 7.45 22.61 8.98
N LYS A 142 6.32 23.13 9.45
CA LYS A 142 6.24 24.34 10.29
C LYS A 142 6.36 24.01 11.77
N THR A 143 5.65 22.97 12.22
CA THR A 143 5.59 22.64 13.65
C THR A 143 6.58 21.54 14.05
N GLY A 144 7.03 20.72 13.09
CA GLY A 144 7.82 19.51 13.37
C GLY A 144 6.98 18.35 13.93
N ASP A 145 5.66 18.49 13.97
CA ASP A 145 4.79 17.39 14.38
C ASP A 145 4.77 16.29 13.32
N LEU A 146 4.76 15.04 13.77
CA LEU A 146 4.61 13.87 12.90
C LEU A 146 3.14 13.46 12.83
N TYR A 147 2.56 13.53 11.63
CA TYR A 147 1.27 12.93 11.31
C TYR A 147 1.46 11.49 10.84
N ILE A 148 0.55 10.63 11.27
CA ILE A 148 0.62 9.19 11.12
C ILE A 148 -0.71 8.66 10.57
N ALA A 149 -0.66 7.97 9.45
CA ALA A 149 -1.73 7.11 8.96
C ALA A 149 -1.51 5.72 9.57
N ASP A 150 -2.26 5.40 10.61
CA ASP A 150 -2.25 4.06 11.19
C ASP A 150 -3.37 3.22 10.57
N ALA A 151 -3.03 2.03 10.09
CA ALA A 151 -3.97 1.16 9.40
C ALA A 151 -5.24 0.83 10.19
N TYR A 152 -5.18 0.90 11.53
CA TYR A 152 -6.26 0.49 12.43
C TYR A 152 -6.80 1.65 13.28
N PHE A 153 -5.96 2.64 13.59
CA PHE A 153 -6.32 3.76 14.47
C PHE A 153 -6.64 5.07 13.73
N GLY A 154 -6.62 5.06 12.40
CA GLY A 154 -6.99 6.21 11.58
C GLY A 154 -5.86 7.22 11.46
N LEU A 155 -6.23 8.50 11.40
CA LEU A 155 -5.26 9.59 11.35
C LEU A 155 -4.87 10.00 12.77
N MET A 156 -3.56 10.04 13.03
CA MET A 156 -2.97 10.37 14.32
C MET A 156 -1.88 11.42 14.18
N LYS A 157 -1.47 11.99 15.31
CA LYS A 157 -0.40 13.00 15.39
C LYS A 157 0.41 12.84 16.66
N VAL A 158 1.71 13.07 16.58
CA VAL A 158 2.62 13.14 17.73
C VAL A 158 3.53 14.36 17.58
N GLY A 159 3.91 14.97 18.71
CA GLY A 159 4.80 16.13 18.72
C GLY A 159 6.25 15.77 18.35
N PRO A 160 7.14 16.78 18.20
CA PRO A 160 8.54 16.57 17.83
C PRO A 160 9.36 15.78 18.86
N GLU A 161 8.88 15.70 20.11
CA GLU A 161 9.49 14.90 21.19
C GLU A 161 9.07 13.42 21.15
N GLY A 162 8.16 13.03 20.25
CA GLY A 162 7.66 11.67 20.17
C GLY A 162 6.67 11.31 21.30
N GLY A 163 6.58 10.02 21.61
CA GLY A 163 5.67 9.46 22.61
C GLY A 163 4.39 8.84 22.05
N LEU A 164 3.33 8.82 22.85
CA LEU A 164 2.05 8.26 22.43
C LEU A 164 1.35 9.23 21.46
N ALA A 165 1.03 8.75 20.26
CA ALA A 165 0.31 9.54 19.27
C ALA A 165 -1.14 9.80 19.72
N THR A 166 -1.61 11.01 19.47
CA THR A 166 -3.00 11.43 19.70
C THR A 166 -3.83 11.12 18.47
N SER A 167 -4.99 10.47 18.65
CA SER A 167 -5.95 10.25 17.56
C SER A 167 -6.60 11.57 17.14
N LEU A 168 -6.63 11.83 15.84
CA LEU A 168 -7.28 13.00 15.24
C LEU A 168 -8.65 12.65 14.68
N THR A 169 -8.76 11.50 14.00
CA THR A 169 -10.02 11.00 13.44
C THR A 169 -9.92 9.50 13.15
N SER A 170 -11.00 8.78 13.41
CA SER A 170 -11.15 7.34 13.13
C SER A 170 -12.37 7.03 12.26
N GLU A 171 -13.10 8.06 11.80
CA GLU A 171 -14.28 7.94 10.94
C GLU A 171 -14.49 9.21 10.13
N ALA A 172 -15.28 9.10 9.06
CA ALA A 172 -15.78 10.24 8.32
C ALA A 172 -17.22 9.98 7.90
N GLU A 173 -18.10 10.96 8.14
CA GLU A 173 -19.52 10.89 7.79
C GLU A 173 -20.23 9.65 8.35
N GLY A 174 -19.88 9.26 9.59
CA GLY A 174 -20.43 8.08 10.26
C GLY A 174 -19.91 6.73 9.73
N VAL A 175 -18.95 6.73 8.80
CA VAL A 175 -18.31 5.51 8.29
C VAL A 175 -16.89 5.38 8.87
N PRO A 176 -16.62 4.33 9.68
CA PRO A 176 -15.30 4.10 10.27
C PRO A 176 -14.20 3.97 9.22
N LEU A 177 -13.00 4.45 9.56
CA LEU A 177 -11.78 4.16 8.82
C LEU A 177 -11.34 2.73 9.17
N ARG A 178 -11.11 1.89 8.18
CA ARG A 178 -10.68 0.49 8.43
C ARG A 178 -9.28 0.18 7.95
N PHE A 179 -8.76 0.97 7.02
CA PHE A 179 -7.44 0.74 6.44
C PHE A 179 -6.85 2.06 5.97
N THR A 180 -6.52 2.94 6.93
CA THR A 180 -5.87 4.23 6.62
C THR A 180 -4.42 3.98 6.22
N ASN A 181 -4.00 4.49 5.06
CA ASN A 181 -2.73 4.05 4.47
C ASN A 181 -1.68 5.15 4.40
N ASP A 182 -1.90 6.18 3.58
CA ASP A 182 -0.91 7.22 3.35
C ASP A 182 -1.52 8.61 3.47
N LEU A 183 -0.67 9.62 3.66
CA LEU A 183 -1.10 11.00 3.86
C LEU A 183 -0.12 12.04 3.32
N ASP A 184 -0.61 13.26 3.12
CA ASP A 184 0.22 14.44 2.89
C ASP A 184 -0.41 15.70 3.48
N ILE A 185 0.41 16.72 3.74
CA ILE A 185 0.02 17.93 4.49
C ILE A 185 0.24 19.17 3.63
N ASP A 186 -0.79 19.99 3.45
CA ASP A 186 -0.66 21.25 2.73
C ASP A 186 -0.08 22.38 3.60
N ASP A 187 0.31 23.48 2.97
CA ASP A 187 0.88 24.64 3.67
C ASP A 187 -0.07 25.29 4.70
N LYS A 188 -1.36 24.95 4.68
CA LYS A 188 -2.36 25.42 5.65
C LYS A 188 -2.56 24.42 6.79
N GLY A 189 -1.84 23.29 6.79
CA GLY A 189 -1.95 22.22 7.77
C GLY A 189 -3.12 21.27 7.53
N ASN A 190 -3.86 21.37 6.42
CA ASN A 190 -4.85 20.35 6.11
C ASN A 190 -4.13 19.05 5.75
N VAL A 191 -4.68 17.94 6.23
CA VAL A 191 -4.14 16.61 5.98
C VAL A 191 -5.04 15.90 4.98
N TYR A 192 -4.46 15.44 3.88
CA TYR A 192 -5.13 14.61 2.88
C TYR A 192 -4.65 13.18 3.07
N PHE A 193 -5.55 12.22 3.09
CA PHE A 193 -5.16 10.83 3.38
C PHE A 193 -6.10 9.82 2.72
N THR A 194 -5.62 8.59 2.60
CA THR A 194 -6.34 7.48 1.99
C THR A 194 -6.91 6.53 3.05
N ASP A 195 -8.11 6.01 2.77
CA ASP A 195 -8.68 4.85 3.44
C ASP A 195 -8.90 3.78 2.37
N SER A 196 -8.05 2.75 2.38
CA SER A 196 -7.96 1.76 1.30
C SER A 196 -9.22 0.91 1.15
N SER A 197 -10.01 0.77 2.23
CA SER A 197 -11.24 0.00 2.27
C SER A 197 -12.08 0.41 3.47
N ALA A 198 -13.40 0.52 3.30
CA ALA A 198 -14.34 0.64 4.42
C ALA A 198 -14.79 -0.73 4.95
N ASN A 199 -14.43 -1.82 4.26
CA ASN A 199 -14.85 -3.19 4.57
C ASN A 199 -13.74 -4.02 5.23
N TYR A 200 -12.53 -3.98 4.67
CA TYR A 200 -11.40 -4.79 5.09
C TYR A 200 -10.38 -3.99 5.89
N GLN A 201 -9.84 -4.61 6.94
CA GLN A 201 -8.67 -4.09 7.65
C GLN A 201 -7.37 -4.61 7.02
N ARG A 202 -6.22 -4.00 7.35
CA ARG A 202 -4.89 -4.40 6.87
C ARG A 202 -4.55 -5.88 7.05
N ARG A 203 -4.99 -6.53 8.14
CA ARG A 203 -4.80 -7.98 8.36
C ARG A 203 -5.46 -8.86 7.30
N ASN A 204 -6.47 -8.32 6.60
CA ASN A 204 -7.24 -8.97 5.54
C ASN A 204 -6.94 -8.35 4.16
N PHE A 205 -5.76 -7.74 3.98
CA PHE A 205 -5.38 -7.07 2.73
C PHE A 205 -5.44 -7.99 1.50
N MET A 206 -5.18 -9.30 1.67
CA MET A 206 -5.31 -10.26 0.56
C MET A 206 -6.75 -10.33 0.06
N GLN A 207 -7.73 -10.31 0.96
CA GLN A 207 -9.15 -10.30 0.61
C GLN A 207 -9.57 -8.98 -0.02
N LEU A 208 -8.97 -7.85 0.38
CA LEU A 208 -9.14 -6.59 -0.34
C LEU A 208 -8.63 -6.69 -1.80
N VAL A 209 -7.43 -7.23 -2.02
CA VAL A 209 -6.88 -7.47 -3.38
C VAL A 209 -7.80 -8.38 -4.19
N PHE A 210 -8.22 -9.51 -3.61
CA PHE A 210 -9.05 -10.52 -4.27
C PHE A 210 -10.46 -10.03 -4.56
N SER A 211 -11.07 -9.28 -3.65
CA SER A 211 -12.41 -8.72 -3.86
C SER A 211 -12.36 -7.61 -4.90
N SER A 212 -11.29 -6.81 -4.92
CA SER A 212 -11.21 -5.55 -5.65
C SER A 212 -12.43 -4.67 -5.36
N GLU A 213 -12.96 -4.74 -4.14
CA GLU A 213 -14.10 -3.92 -3.73
C GLU A 213 -13.74 -2.43 -3.78
N ASN A 214 -14.74 -1.58 -3.94
CA ASN A 214 -14.55 -0.18 -4.29
C ASN A 214 -14.94 0.78 -3.16
N THR A 215 -14.99 0.37 -1.90
CA THR A 215 -15.36 1.27 -0.80
C THR A 215 -14.24 2.21 -0.33
N GLY A 216 -13.07 2.18 -1.00
CA GLY A 216 -11.96 3.06 -0.70
C GLY A 216 -12.27 4.54 -0.92
N ARG A 217 -11.60 5.40 -0.15
CA ARG A 217 -11.83 6.85 -0.10
C ARG A 217 -10.54 7.66 -0.06
N VAL A 218 -10.61 8.88 -0.56
CA VAL A 218 -9.64 9.94 -0.21
C VAL A 218 -10.35 10.98 0.65
N LEU A 219 -9.72 11.37 1.75
CA LEU A 219 -10.29 12.23 2.77
C LEU A 219 -9.41 13.45 3.02
N LYS A 220 -10.02 14.46 3.62
CA LYS A 220 -9.34 15.66 4.12
C LYS A 220 -9.70 15.85 5.59
N TYR A 221 -8.71 16.03 6.43
CA TYR A 221 -8.85 16.49 7.81
C TYR A 221 -8.42 17.96 7.92
N ASN A 222 -9.27 18.79 8.51
CA ASN A 222 -8.96 20.18 8.82
C ASN A 222 -8.64 20.29 10.33
N PRO A 223 -7.40 20.62 10.73
CA PRO A 223 -7.01 20.66 12.13
C PRO A 223 -7.66 21.82 12.91
N THR A 224 -8.14 22.87 12.23
CA THR A 224 -8.82 24.00 12.86
C THR A 224 -10.26 23.67 13.23
N THR A 225 -11.01 23.06 12.29
CA THR A 225 -12.41 22.68 12.53
C THR A 225 -12.55 21.29 13.16
N LYS A 226 -11.48 20.49 13.12
CA LYS A 226 -11.45 19.06 13.49
C LYS A 226 -12.40 18.19 12.66
N GLU A 227 -12.77 18.67 11.48
CA GLU A 227 -13.68 17.96 10.57
C GLU A 227 -12.91 17.09 9.58
N THR A 228 -13.46 15.90 9.32
CA THR A 228 -13.01 14.99 8.27
C THR A 228 -14.05 14.91 7.15
N THR A 229 -13.68 15.34 5.95
CA THR A 229 -14.55 15.33 4.76
C THR A 229 -14.04 14.31 3.74
N VAL A 230 -14.95 13.56 3.11
CA VAL A 230 -14.59 12.66 2.01
C VAL A 230 -14.53 13.44 0.69
N LEU A 231 -13.39 13.44 0.03
CA LEU A 231 -13.17 14.14 -1.24
C LEU A 231 -13.46 13.27 -2.47
N VAL A 232 -13.09 11.99 -2.40
CA VAL A 232 -13.26 11.02 -3.49
C VAL A 232 -13.75 9.69 -2.91
N ARG A 233 -14.69 9.05 -3.59
CA ARG A 233 -15.34 7.79 -3.19
C ARG A 233 -15.23 6.75 -4.27
N ASN A 234 -15.68 5.54 -3.93
CA ASN A 234 -15.85 4.45 -4.88
C ASN A 234 -14.52 4.00 -5.51
N LEU A 235 -13.42 4.09 -4.74
CA LEU A 235 -12.07 3.79 -5.20
C LEU A 235 -11.69 2.35 -4.88
N GLN A 236 -11.05 1.69 -5.85
CA GLN A 236 -10.52 0.33 -5.66
C GLN A 236 -9.08 0.39 -5.15
N PHE A 237 -8.95 0.18 -3.84
CA PHE A 237 -7.69 0.16 -3.10
C PHE A 237 -6.85 1.44 -3.27
N PRO A 238 -7.36 2.63 -2.87
CA PRO A 238 -6.53 3.82 -2.80
C PRO A 238 -5.44 3.63 -1.74
N ASN A 239 -4.18 3.86 -2.13
CA ASN A 239 -3.03 3.52 -1.32
C ASN A 239 -2.17 4.77 -1.04
N GLY A 240 -1.10 5.01 -1.81
CA GLY A 240 -0.30 6.22 -1.70
C GLY A 240 -1.02 7.53 -2.03
N LEU A 241 -0.59 8.62 -1.39
CA LEU A 241 -1.01 9.99 -1.68
C LEU A 241 0.15 10.97 -1.50
N SER A 242 0.32 11.90 -2.45
CA SER A 242 1.24 13.02 -2.28
C SER A 242 0.77 14.30 -2.98
N LEU A 243 1.00 15.43 -2.32
CA LEU A 243 0.75 16.75 -2.86
C LEU A 243 1.75 17.11 -3.95
N SER A 244 1.26 17.76 -5.00
CA SER A 244 2.12 18.42 -5.98
C SER A 244 3.01 19.46 -5.31
N LYS A 245 4.18 19.73 -5.93
CA LYS A 245 5.17 20.68 -5.40
C LYS A 245 4.62 22.08 -5.17
N ASP A 246 3.66 22.54 -5.98
CA ASP A 246 3.01 23.86 -5.86
C ASP A 246 1.70 23.83 -5.05
N GLY A 247 1.31 22.65 -4.55
CA GLY A 247 0.08 22.42 -3.81
C GLY A 247 -1.18 22.75 -4.60
N SER A 248 -1.15 22.73 -5.94
CA SER A 248 -2.32 22.99 -6.79
C SER A 248 -3.21 21.75 -6.96
N PHE A 249 -2.64 20.56 -6.80
CA PHE A 249 -3.32 19.27 -6.79
C PHE A 249 -2.61 18.28 -5.85
N PHE A 250 -3.22 17.14 -5.59
CA PHE A 250 -2.51 15.95 -5.11
C PHE A 250 -2.71 14.80 -6.09
N VAL A 251 -1.82 13.83 -6.02
CA VAL A 251 -1.96 12.55 -6.72
C VAL A 251 -2.21 11.45 -5.71
N PHE A 252 -2.95 10.42 -6.12
CA PHE A 252 -3.16 9.23 -5.32
C PHE A 252 -3.15 7.97 -6.18
N CYS A 253 -2.68 6.88 -5.61
CA CYS A 253 -2.58 5.58 -6.25
C CYS A 253 -3.92 4.87 -6.20
N GLU A 254 -4.39 4.33 -7.32
CA GLU A 254 -5.51 3.38 -7.36
C GLU A 254 -4.96 1.97 -7.58
N GLY A 255 -4.77 1.25 -6.48
CA GLY A 255 -4.02 0.01 -6.40
C GLY A 255 -4.56 -1.09 -7.30
N SER A 256 -5.86 -1.37 -7.28
CA SER A 256 -6.44 -2.46 -8.08
C SER A 256 -6.50 -2.16 -9.57
N ILE A 257 -6.68 -0.89 -9.94
CA ILE A 257 -6.77 -0.46 -11.34
C ILE A 257 -5.37 -0.32 -11.94
N GLY A 258 -4.37 0.05 -11.14
CA GLY A 258 -2.98 0.25 -11.55
C GLY A 258 -2.74 1.61 -12.22
N ARG A 259 -3.25 2.70 -11.63
CA ARG A 259 -3.09 4.05 -12.18
C ARG A 259 -2.82 5.08 -11.09
N LEU A 260 -2.30 6.23 -11.53
CA LEU A 260 -2.16 7.44 -10.71
C LEU A 260 -3.28 8.41 -11.09
N SER A 261 -4.10 8.79 -10.11
CA SER A 261 -5.18 9.76 -10.26
C SER A 261 -4.75 11.11 -9.69
N LYS A 262 -5.19 12.21 -10.31
CA LYS A 262 -4.92 13.60 -9.92
C LYS A 262 -6.21 14.24 -9.44
N TYR A 263 -6.18 14.86 -8.25
CA TYR A 263 -7.28 15.65 -7.71
C TYR A 263 -6.88 17.12 -7.59
N TRP A 264 -7.62 18.00 -8.26
CA TRP A 264 -7.34 19.43 -8.28
C TRP A 264 -7.80 20.10 -6.97
N LEU A 265 -6.87 20.76 -6.28
CA LEU A 265 -7.15 21.55 -5.07
C LEU A 265 -7.44 23.02 -5.38
N LYS A 266 -6.87 23.54 -6.46
CA LYS A 266 -6.93 24.95 -6.84
C LYS A 266 -7.31 25.11 -8.33
N GLY A 267 -7.68 26.33 -8.70
CA GLY A 267 -7.98 26.70 -10.08
C GLY A 267 -9.39 26.29 -10.54
N LYS A 268 -9.66 26.46 -11.85
CA LYS A 268 -10.99 26.23 -12.45
C LYS A 268 -11.49 24.79 -12.35
N LYS A 269 -10.58 23.83 -12.18
CA LYS A 269 -10.89 22.40 -12.02
C LYS A 269 -10.96 21.96 -10.55
N ALA A 270 -10.86 22.86 -9.57
CA ALA A 270 -10.85 22.50 -8.16
C ALA A 270 -12.03 21.58 -7.80
N GLY A 271 -11.75 20.47 -7.13
CA GLY A 271 -12.72 19.43 -6.80
C GLY A 271 -12.84 18.30 -7.82
N ALA A 272 -12.25 18.43 -9.02
CA ALA A 272 -12.30 17.41 -10.05
C ALA A 272 -11.13 16.41 -9.96
N THR A 273 -11.41 15.16 -10.34
CA THR A 273 -10.43 14.08 -10.47
C THR A 273 -10.21 13.74 -11.94
N GLU A 274 -8.96 13.52 -12.35
CA GLU A 274 -8.62 12.99 -13.67
C GLU A 274 -7.48 11.96 -13.59
N VAL A 275 -7.36 11.09 -14.58
CA VAL A 275 -6.24 10.14 -14.65
C VAL A 275 -4.97 10.89 -15.04
N LEU A 276 -3.92 10.78 -14.23
CA LEU A 276 -2.62 11.34 -14.55
C LEU A 276 -1.79 10.37 -15.39
N ALA A 277 -1.71 9.10 -14.98
CA ALA A 277 -0.90 8.10 -15.66
C ALA A 277 -1.44 6.68 -15.46
N ILE A 278 -1.36 5.86 -16.52
CA ILE A 278 -1.50 4.42 -16.41
C ILE A 278 -0.13 3.82 -16.04
N LEU A 279 -0.12 2.95 -15.03
CA LEU A 279 1.11 2.38 -14.49
C LEU A 279 1.36 0.96 -15.01
N PRO A 280 2.63 0.53 -15.10
CA PRO A 280 3.00 -0.81 -15.55
C PRO A 280 2.57 -1.95 -14.60
N GLY A 281 2.11 -1.60 -13.40
CA GLY A 281 1.79 -2.51 -12.32
C GLY A 281 0.79 -1.91 -11.33
N PHE A 282 0.67 -2.56 -10.17
CA PHE A 282 -0.22 -2.14 -9.10
C PHE A 282 0.57 -1.26 -8.10
N PRO A 283 0.23 0.04 -7.99
CA PRO A 283 0.98 0.97 -7.15
C PRO A 283 0.70 0.77 -5.66
N ASP A 284 1.72 1.06 -4.86
CA ASP A 284 1.67 1.17 -3.41
C ASP A 284 1.76 2.68 -3.07
N ASN A 285 2.86 3.17 -2.47
CA ASN A 285 3.04 4.61 -2.18
C ASN A 285 3.60 5.45 -3.35
N VAL A 286 3.30 6.76 -3.31
CA VAL A 286 3.79 7.78 -4.25
C VAL A 286 4.41 8.96 -3.49
N ARG A 287 5.59 9.44 -3.90
CA ARG A 287 6.28 10.58 -3.28
C ARG A 287 6.66 11.63 -4.31
N THR A 288 6.34 12.88 -4.02
CA THR A 288 6.72 14.03 -4.85
C THR A 288 8.18 14.39 -4.61
N THR A 289 8.95 14.47 -5.68
CA THR A 289 10.36 14.85 -5.67
C THR A 289 10.54 16.36 -5.55
N GLY A 290 11.77 16.79 -5.21
CA GLY A 290 12.14 18.21 -5.23
C GLY A 290 11.98 18.89 -6.60
N LYS A 291 11.90 18.13 -7.69
CA LYS A 291 11.64 18.64 -9.06
C LYS A 291 10.15 18.76 -9.39
N GLY A 292 9.26 18.14 -8.61
CA GLY A 292 7.82 18.07 -8.89
C GLY A 292 7.38 16.82 -9.66
N ASP A 293 8.31 15.93 -9.98
CA ASP A 293 8.02 14.57 -10.46
C ASP A 293 7.55 13.67 -9.32
N PHE A 294 6.99 12.51 -9.64
CA PHE A 294 6.48 11.52 -8.69
C PHE A 294 7.24 10.22 -8.81
N TRP A 295 7.85 9.76 -7.72
CA TRP A 295 8.28 8.38 -7.59
C TRP A 295 7.11 7.54 -7.09
N VAL A 296 6.89 6.38 -7.70
CA VAL A 296 5.83 5.45 -7.33
C VAL A 296 6.44 4.07 -7.12
N ALA A 297 6.19 3.49 -5.94
CA ALA A 297 6.47 2.10 -5.66
C ALA A 297 5.40 1.22 -6.34
N ILE A 298 5.83 0.20 -7.06
CA ILE A 298 4.95 -0.73 -7.75
C ILE A 298 5.16 -2.11 -7.11
N HIS A 299 4.08 -2.64 -6.51
CA HIS A 299 4.12 -3.90 -5.78
C HIS A 299 4.49 -5.07 -6.68
N CYS A 300 3.87 -5.13 -7.84
CA CYS A 300 4.17 -6.09 -8.89
C CYS A 300 3.60 -5.59 -10.23
N ARG A 301 4.09 -6.16 -11.33
CA ARG A 301 3.57 -5.81 -12.65
C ARG A 301 2.28 -6.54 -12.99
N ARG A 302 1.54 -5.94 -13.91
CA ARG A 302 0.34 -6.55 -14.50
C ARG A 302 0.73 -7.85 -15.21
N SER A 303 -0.15 -8.83 -15.16
CA SER A 303 -0.05 -10.06 -15.91
C SER A 303 -1.38 -10.34 -16.62
N LEU A 304 -1.36 -11.23 -17.61
CA LEU A 304 -2.60 -11.68 -18.25
C LEU A 304 -3.57 -12.30 -17.21
N TYR A 305 -3.01 -13.00 -16.21
CA TYR A 305 -3.80 -13.56 -15.11
C TYR A 305 -4.53 -12.46 -14.33
N THR A 306 -3.84 -11.41 -13.90
CA THR A 306 -4.49 -10.33 -13.15
C THR A 306 -5.47 -9.52 -14.01
N HIS A 307 -5.19 -9.35 -15.30
CA HIS A 307 -6.11 -8.71 -16.24
C HIS A 307 -7.42 -9.51 -16.42
N LEU A 308 -7.33 -10.83 -16.66
CA LEU A 308 -8.51 -11.69 -16.79
C LEU A 308 -9.31 -11.75 -15.48
N CYS A 309 -8.63 -11.91 -14.35
CA CYS A 309 -9.27 -11.90 -13.04
C CYS A 309 -9.97 -10.58 -12.73
N ALA A 310 -9.44 -9.46 -13.23
CA ALA A 310 -10.02 -8.12 -13.07
C ALA A 310 -11.30 -7.92 -13.90
N LEU A 311 -11.30 -8.39 -15.16
CA LEU A 311 -12.46 -8.29 -16.06
C LEU A 311 -13.59 -9.26 -15.72
N TYR A 312 -13.25 -10.44 -15.19
CA TYR A 312 -14.21 -11.52 -14.95
C TYR A 312 -14.28 -11.91 -13.47
N PRO A 313 -14.98 -11.12 -12.63
CA PRO A 313 -15.05 -11.38 -11.18
C PRO A 313 -15.62 -12.75 -10.82
N LYS A 314 -16.54 -13.30 -11.62
CA LYS A 314 -17.08 -14.66 -11.42
C LYS A 314 -15.99 -15.74 -11.59
N ILE A 315 -15.10 -15.57 -12.56
CA ILE A 315 -13.96 -16.47 -12.77
C ILE A 315 -12.98 -16.32 -11.61
N ARG A 316 -12.66 -15.09 -11.21
CA ARG A 316 -11.81 -14.83 -10.04
C ARG A 316 -12.35 -15.48 -8.76
N LYS A 317 -13.65 -15.31 -8.48
CA LYS A 317 -14.33 -15.94 -7.33
C LYS A 317 -14.28 -17.47 -7.40
N PHE A 318 -14.45 -18.05 -8.58
CA PHE A 318 -14.30 -19.50 -8.78
C PHE A 318 -12.89 -19.98 -8.46
N ILE A 319 -11.85 -19.32 -8.98
CA ILE A 319 -10.44 -19.65 -8.71
C ILE A 319 -10.15 -19.57 -7.20
N LEU A 320 -10.68 -18.55 -6.52
CA LEU A 320 -10.52 -18.37 -5.08
C LEU A 320 -11.17 -19.47 -4.22
N LYS A 321 -12.17 -20.18 -4.75
CA LYS A 321 -12.84 -21.33 -4.10
C LYS A 321 -12.09 -22.66 -4.26
N LEU A 322 -11.10 -22.72 -5.14
CA LEU A 322 -10.26 -23.90 -5.27
C LEU A 322 -9.52 -24.17 -3.95
N PRO A 323 -9.15 -25.42 -3.65
CA PRO A 323 -8.44 -25.81 -2.42
C PRO A 323 -6.97 -25.38 -2.44
N ILE A 324 -6.73 -24.11 -2.72
CA ILE A 324 -5.43 -23.46 -2.85
C ILE A 324 -5.44 -22.32 -1.84
N SER A 325 -4.50 -22.37 -0.90
CA SER A 325 -4.40 -21.36 0.16
C SER A 325 -4.29 -19.94 -0.39
N GLY A 326 -4.81 -18.96 0.35
CA GLY A 326 -4.74 -17.54 -0.02
C GLY A 326 -3.31 -17.05 -0.26
N LYS A 327 -2.31 -17.59 0.44
CA LYS A 327 -0.89 -17.27 0.22
C LYS A 327 -0.41 -17.65 -1.17
N ILE A 328 -0.76 -18.85 -1.64
CA ILE A 328 -0.38 -19.32 -2.99
C ILE A 328 -1.14 -18.52 -4.04
N GLN A 329 -2.43 -18.26 -3.83
CA GLN A 329 -3.23 -17.43 -4.74
C GLN A 329 -2.70 -16.00 -4.85
N PHE A 330 -2.27 -15.42 -3.73
CA PHE A 330 -1.62 -14.11 -3.70
C PHE A 330 -0.28 -14.15 -4.44
N LEU A 331 0.53 -15.20 -4.24
CA LEU A 331 1.79 -15.38 -4.97
C LEU A 331 1.57 -15.45 -6.48
N LEU A 332 0.55 -16.19 -6.94
CA LEU A 332 0.14 -16.23 -8.35
C LEU A 332 -0.30 -14.85 -8.85
N HIS A 333 -1.07 -14.12 -8.04
CA HIS A 333 -1.53 -12.76 -8.36
C HIS A 333 -0.34 -11.81 -8.61
N ILE A 334 0.74 -11.92 -7.84
CA ILE A 334 1.92 -11.06 -7.99
C ILE A 334 2.94 -11.56 -9.03
N GLY A 335 2.63 -12.60 -9.80
CA GLY A 335 3.50 -13.12 -10.86
C GLY A 335 4.46 -14.24 -10.44
N GLY A 336 4.22 -14.88 -9.29
CA GLY A 336 4.91 -16.10 -8.86
C GLY A 336 6.09 -15.90 -7.92
N TRP A 337 6.73 -14.72 -7.92
CA TRP A 337 7.78 -14.36 -6.96
C TRP A 337 7.79 -12.86 -6.64
N PRO A 338 8.19 -12.48 -5.42
CA PRO A 338 8.40 -11.08 -5.07
C PRO A 338 9.52 -10.45 -5.91
N HIS A 339 9.27 -9.25 -6.40
CA HIS A 339 10.24 -8.42 -7.13
C HIS A 339 9.94 -6.95 -6.83
N ALA A 340 10.92 -6.07 -7.08
CA ALA A 340 10.74 -4.64 -6.88
C ALA A 340 10.68 -3.89 -8.20
N VAL A 341 9.75 -2.94 -8.28
CA VAL A 341 9.62 -2.01 -9.40
C VAL A 341 9.36 -0.62 -8.83
N VAL A 342 10.17 0.34 -9.24
CA VAL A 342 10.02 1.75 -8.88
C VAL A 342 9.98 2.57 -10.16
N VAL A 343 9.01 3.46 -10.29
CA VAL A 343 8.80 4.25 -11.52
C VAL A 343 8.72 5.74 -11.21
N LYS A 344 9.30 6.56 -12.09
CA LYS A 344 9.22 8.02 -12.00
C LYS A 344 8.30 8.57 -13.09
N TYR A 345 7.36 9.42 -12.71
CA TYR A 345 6.47 10.12 -13.63
C TYR A 345 6.58 11.64 -13.45
N SER A 346 6.49 12.38 -14.55
CA SER A 346 6.40 13.85 -14.53
C SER A 346 5.07 14.35 -13.99
N SER A 347 4.97 15.66 -13.71
CA SER A 347 3.74 16.35 -13.35
C SER A 347 2.62 16.26 -14.41
N GLU A 348 2.99 15.96 -15.66
CA GLU A 348 2.10 15.76 -16.80
C GLU A 348 1.78 14.29 -17.06
N GLY A 349 2.29 13.35 -16.25
CA GLY A 349 1.97 11.93 -16.37
C GLY A 349 2.82 11.18 -17.41
N LYS A 350 3.93 11.76 -17.87
CA LYS A 350 4.91 11.04 -18.71
C LYS A 350 5.82 10.18 -17.85
N LEU A 351 6.01 8.92 -18.23
CA LEU A 351 6.99 8.02 -17.64
C LEU A 351 8.40 8.52 -17.95
N LEU A 352 9.20 8.76 -16.91
CA LEU A 352 10.57 9.29 -17.01
C LEU A 352 11.62 8.21 -16.76
N GLN A 353 11.34 7.29 -15.84
CA GLN A 353 12.31 6.28 -15.42
C GLN A 353 11.61 5.05 -14.85
N ILE A 354 12.19 3.87 -15.10
CA ILE A 354 11.87 2.62 -14.40
C ILE A 354 13.16 2.07 -13.80
N LEU A 355 13.10 1.66 -12.55
CA LEU A 355 14.12 0.89 -11.85
C LEU A 355 13.50 -0.44 -11.40
N GLU A 356 14.13 -1.57 -11.71
CA GLU A 356 13.62 -2.88 -11.31
C GLU A 356 14.71 -3.74 -10.67
N ASP A 357 14.27 -4.67 -9.82
CA ASP A 357 14.95 -5.93 -9.58
C ASP A 357 13.94 -7.03 -9.92
N SER A 358 13.83 -7.34 -11.22
CA SER A 358 12.80 -8.24 -11.75
C SER A 358 12.91 -9.69 -11.23
N GLN A 359 14.08 -10.05 -10.69
CA GLN A 359 14.36 -11.35 -10.10
C GLN A 359 14.26 -11.35 -8.57
N GLY A 360 14.08 -10.17 -7.94
CA GLY A 360 14.06 -10.03 -6.49
C GLY A 360 15.34 -10.53 -5.81
N LYS A 361 16.50 -10.35 -6.45
CA LYS A 361 17.78 -10.85 -5.93
C LYS A 361 18.25 -10.06 -4.71
N VAL A 362 18.10 -8.75 -4.76
CA VAL A 362 18.53 -7.78 -3.74
C VAL A 362 17.32 -7.09 -3.15
N VAL A 363 16.52 -6.42 -3.98
CA VAL A 363 15.30 -5.72 -3.54
C VAL A 363 14.09 -6.58 -3.89
N LYS A 364 13.55 -7.28 -2.89
CA LYS A 364 12.49 -8.29 -3.06
C LYS A 364 11.08 -7.71 -3.14
N ALA A 365 10.87 -6.55 -2.57
CA ALA A 365 9.60 -5.86 -2.55
C ALA A 365 9.84 -4.38 -2.21
N VAL A 366 8.97 -3.52 -2.68
CA VAL A 366 8.97 -2.09 -2.37
C VAL A 366 7.53 -1.64 -2.16
N SER A 367 7.28 -0.94 -1.06
CA SER A 367 6.01 -0.30 -0.75
C SER A 367 6.10 1.23 -0.84
N GLU A 368 7.29 1.78 -0.69
CA GLU A 368 7.55 3.22 -0.77
C GLU A 368 8.95 3.50 -1.30
N VAL A 369 9.11 4.70 -1.85
CA VAL A 369 10.39 5.26 -2.26
C VAL A 369 10.43 6.75 -1.92
N GLU A 370 11.39 7.15 -1.09
CA GLU A 370 11.65 8.56 -0.75
C GLU A 370 13.00 9.00 -1.35
N GLU A 371 13.00 10.12 -2.07
CA GLU A 371 14.21 10.69 -2.66
C GLU A 371 14.86 11.69 -1.69
N LYS A 372 16.06 11.37 -1.19
CA LYS A 372 16.81 12.24 -0.28
C LYS A 372 18.31 12.18 -0.57
N ASP A 373 18.92 13.35 -0.75
CA ASP A 373 20.37 13.54 -0.90
C ASP A 373 21.01 12.62 -1.97
N GLY A 374 20.41 12.59 -3.16
CA GLY A 374 20.90 11.77 -4.29
C GLY A 374 20.61 10.27 -4.14
N LYS A 375 19.80 9.87 -3.16
CA LYS A 375 19.48 8.46 -2.89
C LYS A 375 17.97 8.22 -2.88
N LEU A 376 17.59 7.02 -3.30
CA LEU A 376 16.25 6.47 -3.11
C LEU A 376 16.26 5.55 -1.89
N TRP A 377 15.50 5.93 -0.88
CA TRP A 377 15.26 5.13 0.32
C TRP A 377 13.96 4.34 0.13
N MET A 378 14.05 3.02 0.11
CA MET A 378 12.96 2.13 -0.23
C MET A 378 12.54 1.28 0.97
N GLY A 379 11.28 1.45 1.36
CA GLY A 379 10.63 0.67 2.41
C GLY A 379 9.82 -0.49 1.82
N SER A 380 9.51 -1.49 2.64
CA SER A 380 8.51 -2.51 2.32
C SER A 380 7.85 -3.04 3.58
N VAL A 381 6.54 -3.23 3.51
CA VAL A 381 5.76 -3.95 4.55
C VAL A 381 6.14 -5.43 4.68
N LEU A 382 6.85 -6.00 3.70
CA LEU A 382 7.11 -7.44 3.60
C LEU A 382 8.52 -7.85 4.02
N VAL A 383 9.48 -6.92 4.05
CA VAL A 383 10.89 -7.24 4.33
C VAL A 383 11.40 -6.57 5.61
N PRO A 384 12.34 -7.18 6.34
CA PRO A 384 12.89 -6.61 7.57
C PRO A 384 14.15 -5.77 7.30
N SER A 385 14.10 -4.85 6.33
CA SER A 385 15.25 -4.02 5.94
C SER A 385 14.81 -2.80 5.14
N ILE A 386 15.71 -1.83 4.96
CA ILE A 386 15.54 -0.70 4.03
C ILE A 386 16.55 -0.86 2.89
N ALA A 387 16.10 -0.73 1.65
CA ALA A 387 16.99 -0.71 0.49
C ALA A 387 17.33 0.74 0.12
N VAL A 388 18.60 1.01 -0.20
CA VAL A 388 19.06 2.34 -0.60
C VAL A 388 19.77 2.27 -1.94
N TYR A 389 19.25 3.00 -2.92
CA TYR A 389 19.81 3.09 -4.27
C TYR A 389 20.40 4.48 -4.51
N ASN A 390 21.64 4.56 -4.99
CA ASN A 390 22.26 5.83 -5.36
C ASN A 390 21.82 6.22 -6.79
N LEU A 391 21.37 7.47 -6.98
CA LEU A 391 20.92 7.98 -8.28
C LEU A 391 22.07 8.42 -9.20
N ASP A 392 23.30 8.49 -8.66
CA ASP A 392 24.52 8.92 -9.36
C ASP A 392 25.13 7.85 -10.28
#